data_AF-A0A7C3AVX7-F1
#
_entry.id   AF-A0A7C3AVX7-F1
#
_cell.length_a   1.000
_cell.length_b   1.000
_cell.length_c   1.000
_cell.angle_alpha   90.00
_cell.angle_beta   90.00
_cell.angle_gamma   90.00
#
_symmetry.space_group_name_H-M   'P 1'
#
loop_
_entity.id
_entity.type
_entity.pdbx_description
1 polymer ?
#
loop_
_entity_poly.entity_id
_entity_poly.type
_entity_poly.pdbx_seq_one_letter_code
_entity_poly.pdbx_strand_id
1 'polypeptide(L)'
;MELRSIDNAERDLPPEFCRYHDEGCEFASSCLNCPLPLCVYDEPGGRQRLLKRRRGQEMARMYTTEGRGVRELAEIFEVSQRTVQRALKKAFSEAANMEVTGHE
;
A
#
# COMPACT_ATOMS: atom_id res chain seq x y z
N MET A 1 -33.29 -18.92 -35.64
CA MET A 1 -32.16 -18.14 -35.10
C MET A 1 -32.77 -16.96 -34.38
N GLU A 2 -32.97 -17.09 -33.07
CA GLU A 2 -33.35 -15.94 -32.23
C GLU A 2 -32.21 -15.75 -31.25
N LEU A 3 -31.22 -14.96 -31.67
CA LEU A 3 -30.21 -14.42 -30.78
C LEU A 3 -30.92 -13.42 -29.89
N ARG A 4 -31.40 -13.90 -28.74
CA ARG A 4 -31.87 -13.05 -27.65
C ARG A 4 -30.77 -12.03 -27.38
N SER A 5 -31.09 -10.76 -27.57
CA SER A 5 -30.26 -9.65 -27.14
C SER A 5 -30.05 -9.84 -25.64
N ILE A 6 -28.88 -10.34 -25.26
CA ILE A 6 -28.46 -10.40 -23.86
C ILE A 6 -28.39 -8.93 -23.45
N ASP A 7 -29.42 -8.48 -22.73
CA ASP A 7 -29.47 -7.15 -22.17
C ASP A 7 -28.16 -6.94 -21.39
N ASN A 8 -27.49 -5.82 -21.61
CA ASN A 8 -26.17 -5.55 -21.06
C ASN A 8 -26.10 -5.72 -19.52
N ALA A 9 -27.26 -5.65 -18.84
CA ALA A 9 -27.43 -5.89 -17.42
C ALA A 9 -27.22 -7.35 -16.98
N GLU A 10 -27.50 -8.34 -17.84
CA GLU A 10 -27.33 -9.78 -17.53
C GLU A 10 -25.84 -10.19 -17.51
N ARG A 11 -24.99 -9.47 -18.25
CA ARG A 11 -23.55 -9.73 -18.33
C ARG A 11 -22.75 -9.29 -17.11
N ASP A 12 -23.28 -8.34 -16.32
CA ASP A 12 -22.63 -7.81 -15.12
C ASP A 12 -23.16 -8.46 -13.83
N LEU A 13 -23.99 -9.50 -13.93
CA LEU A 13 -24.41 -10.24 -12.74
C LEU A 13 -23.21 -10.98 -12.13
N PRO A 14 -22.91 -10.77 -10.84
CA PRO A 14 -21.84 -11.51 -10.19
C PRO A 14 -22.18 -13.00 -10.20
N PRO A 15 -21.17 -13.89 -10.20
CA PRO A 15 -21.42 -15.32 -10.32
C PRO A 15 -22.32 -15.79 -9.18
N GLU A 16 -23.49 -16.32 -9.56
CA GLU A 16 -24.37 -17.03 -8.64
C GLU A 16 -23.50 -18.14 -8.03
N PHE A 17 -23.42 -18.22 -6.69
CA PHE A 17 -22.59 -19.17 -5.93
C PHE A 17 -21.09 -18.84 -5.74
N CYS A 18 -20.58 -17.68 -6.15
CA CYS A 18 -19.26 -17.23 -5.68
C CYS A 18 -19.32 -16.75 -4.22
N ARG A 19 -18.78 -17.55 -3.30
CA ARG A 19 -18.53 -17.11 -1.91
C ARG A 19 -17.24 -16.30 -1.86
N TYR A 20 -17.34 -14.99 -1.96
CA TYR A 20 -16.22 -14.09 -1.72
C TYR A 20 -15.90 -14.08 -0.22
N HIS A 21 -14.77 -14.68 0.17
CA HIS A 21 -14.32 -14.70 1.56
C HIS A 21 -13.78 -13.32 1.95
N ASP A 22 -14.58 -12.58 2.70
CA ASP A 22 -14.17 -11.30 3.30
C ASP A 22 -13.55 -11.53 4.69
N GLU A 23 -12.50 -12.33 4.77
CA GLU A 23 -11.81 -12.63 6.03
C GLU A 23 -10.78 -11.57 6.42
N GLY A 24 -10.47 -10.65 5.49
CA GLY A 24 -9.44 -9.64 5.70
C GLY A 24 -8.03 -10.22 5.79
N CYS A 25 -7.14 -9.47 6.42
CA CYS A 25 -5.76 -9.86 6.71
C CYS A 25 -5.28 -9.21 8.02
N GLU A 26 -4.00 -9.36 8.37
CA GLU A 26 -3.42 -8.73 9.56
C GLU A 26 -3.54 -7.20 9.61
N PHE A 27 -3.80 -6.54 8.47
CA PHE A 27 -3.96 -5.09 8.37
C PHE A 27 -5.42 -4.63 8.51
N ALA A 28 -6.39 -5.50 8.30
CA ALA A 28 -7.82 -5.20 8.38
C ALA A 28 -8.63 -6.48 8.55
N SER A 29 -9.60 -6.48 9.46
CA SER A 29 -10.49 -7.63 9.71
C SER A 29 -11.45 -7.96 8.55
N SER A 30 -11.52 -7.11 7.53
CA SER A 30 -12.31 -7.28 6.32
C SER A 30 -11.59 -6.57 5.17
N CYS A 31 -11.47 -7.24 4.02
CA CYS A 31 -10.93 -6.71 2.77
C CYS A 31 -11.75 -5.50 2.30
N LEU A 32 -13.06 -5.53 2.51
CA LEU A 32 -13.96 -4.42 2.14
C LEU A 32 -13.77 -3.17 3.00
N ASN A 33 -13.18 -3.30 4.19
CA ASN A 33 -12.90 -2.20 5.12
C ASN A 33 -11.39 -1.94 5.26
N CYS A 34 -10.60 -2.38 4.29
CA CYS A 34 -9.15 -2.25 4.37
C CYS A 34 -8.73 -0.78 4.20
N PRO A 35 -7.96 -0.19 5.15
CA PRO A 35 -7.49 1.19 5.05
C PRO A 35 -6.32 1.36 4.08
N LEU A 36 -5.94 0.29 3.37
CA LEU A 36 -4.84 0.32 2.40
C LEU A 36 -5.36 0.79 1.05
N PRO A 37 -4.63 1.71 0.36
CA PRO A 37 -5.01 2.15 -0.98
C PRO A 37 -4.84 1.03 -2.03
N LEU A 38 -3.97 0.06 -1.76
CA LEU A 38 -3.68 -1.10 -2.61
C LEU A 38 -3.59 -2.34 -1.73
N CYS A 39 -4.15 -3.45 -2.22
CA CYS A 39 -4.08 -4.72 -1.51
C CYS A 39 -2.63 -5.20 -1.40
N VAL A 40 -2.30 -5.77 -0.25
CA VAL A 40 -0.98 -6.34 0.04
C VAL A 40 -0.62 -7.47 -0.92
N TYR A 41 -1.61 -8.19 -1.44
CA TYR A 41 -1.41 -9.29 -2.37
C TYR A 41 -1.27 -8.83 -3.82
N ASP A 42 -1.76 -7.63 -4.14
CA ASP A 42 -1.73 -7.07 -5.50
C ASP A 42 -0.43 -6.28 -5.79
N GLU A 43 0.24 -5.76 -4.76
CA GLU A 43 1.50 -5.02 -4.97
C GLU A 43 2.65 -6.00 -5.35
N PRO A 44 3.39 -5.79 -6.45
CA PRO A 44 4.54 -6.62 -6.78
C PRO A 44 5.65 -6.46 -5.72
N GLY A 45 5.89 -7.54 -4.94
CA GLY A 45 6.72 -7.55 -3.73
C GLY A 45 5.92 -7.60 -2.41
N GLY A 46 4.60 -7.54 -2.54
CA GLY A 46 3.56 -7.78 -1.55
C GLY A 46 3.78 -7.14 -0.19
N ARG A 47 3.48 -7.91 0.85
CA ARG A 47 3.57 -7.51 2.27
C ARG A 47 4.89 -6.88 2.66
N GLN A 48 6.00 -7.50 2.28
CA GLN A 48 7.31 -7.04 2.70
C GLN A 48 7.64 -5.67 2.12
N ARG A 49 7.22 -5.40 0.88
CA ARG A 49 7.43 -4.09 0.24
C ARG A 49 6.60 -3.01 0.92
N LEU A 50 5.32 -3.29 1.20
CA LEU A 50 4.44 -2.36 1.90
C LEU A 50 4.97 -2.01 3.30
N LEU A 51 5.38 -3.01 4.08
CA LEU A 51 5.95 -2.79 5.42
C LEU A 51 7.23 -1.95 5.37
N LYS A 52 8.12 -2.24 4.41
CA LYS A 52 9.34 -1.44 4.20
C LYS A 52 9.02 0.00 3.81
N ARG A 53 8.01 0.24 2.97
CA ARG A 53 7.56 1.58 2.59
C ARG A 53 7.00 2.34 3.79
N ARG A 54 6.06 1.75 4.54
CA ARG A 54 5.48 2.34 5.75
C ARG A 54 6.55 2.72 6.77
N ARG A 55 7.50 1.80 7.03
CA ARG A 55 8.63 2.07 7.93
C ARG A 55 9.50 3.21 7.44
N GLY A 56 9.80 3.27 6.14
CA GLY A 56 10.57 4.36 5.55
C GLY A 56 9.86 5.71 5.62
N GLN A 57 8.54 5.73 5.43
CA GLN A 57 7.70 6.92 5.59
C GLN A 57 7.67 7.39 7.05
N GLU A 58 7.57 6.49 8.02
CA GLU A 58 7.62 6.86 9.44
C GLU A 58 9.00 7.40 9.84
N MET A 59 10.09 6.78 9.34
CA MET A 59 11.45 7.31 9.51
C MET A 59 11.60 8.72 8.92
N ALA A 60 11.05 8.96 7.73
CA ALA A 60 11.08 10.27 7.08
C ALA A 60 10.24 11.30 7.85
N ARG A 61 9.07 10.90 8.36
CA ARG A 61 8.23 11.75 9.21
C ARG A 61 9.00 12.15 10.48
N MET A 62 9.55 11.21 11.24
CA MET A 62 10.35 11.52 12.43
C MET A 62 11.57 12.40 12.10
N TYR A 63 12.23 12.15 10.97
CA TYR A 63 13.34 12.98 10.51
C TYR A 63 12.91 14.43 10.25
N THR A 64 11.76 14.65 9.60
CA THR A 64 11.27 15.98 9.22
C THR A 64 10.55 16.71 10.37
N THR A 65 9.73 16.02 11.15
CA THR A 65 8.90 16.65 12.19
C THR A 65 9.63 16.80 13.52
N GLU A 66 10.46 15.82 13.89
CA GLU A 66 11.17 15.81 15.18
C GLU A 66 12.65 16.19 15.04
N GLY A 67 13.18 16.30 13.81
CA GLY A 67 14.59 16.63 13.57
C GLY A 67 15.57 15.55 14.04
N ARG A 68 15.11 14.31 14.24
CA ARG A 68 15.93 13.21 14.77
C ARG A 68 17.05 12.87 13.81
N GLY A 69 18.27 12.74 14.34
CA GLY A 69 19.42 12.36 13.53
C GLY A 69 19.33 10.92 13.01
N VAL A 70 20.03 10.63 11.91
CA VAL A 70 20.11 9.28 11.31
C VAL A 70 20.56 8.22 12.33
N ARG A 71 21.44 8.59 13.27
CA ARG A 71 21.91 7.70 14.33
C ARG A 71 20.82 7.34 15.34
N GLU A 72 20.00 8.31 15.74
CA GLU A 72 18.90 8.07 16.68
C GLU A 72 17.82 7.19 16.03
N LEU A 73 17.49 7.45 14.77
CA LEU A 73 16.57 6.60 14.02
C LEU A 73 17.12 5.17 13.87
N ALA A 74 18.43 5.01 13.72
CA ALA A 74 19.06 3.69 13.68
C ALA A 74 18.88 2.92 14.99
N GLU A 75 18.97 3.59 16.13
CA GLU A 75 18.76 3.01 17.46
C GLU A 75 17.28 2.68 17.71
N ILE A 76 16.36 3.62 17.46
CA ILE A 76 14.91 3.44 17.68
C ILE A 76 14.36 2.27 16.86
N PHE A 77 14.80 2.17 15.61
CA PHE A 77 14.32 1.15 14.68
C PHE A 77 15.22 -0.09 14.64
N GLU A 78 16.23 -0.19 15.50
CA GLU A 78 17.17 -1.32 15.58
C GLU A 78 17.77 -1.72 14.21
N VAL A 79 18.23 -0.74 13.44
CA VAL A 79 18.83 -0.95 12.11
C VAL A 79 20.11 -0.17 11.89
N SER A 80 20.88 -0.59 10.89
CA SER A 80 22.06 0.16 10.47
C SER A 80 21.69 1.56 9.97
N GLN A 81 22.61 2.52 10.18
CA GLN A 81 22.48 3.88 9.64
C GLN A 81 22.32 3.88 8.11
N ARG A 82 22.97 2.94 7.40
CA ARG A 82 22.80 2.78 5.95
C ARG A 82 21.36 2.44 5.58
N THR A 83 20.68 1.61 6.37
CA THR A 83 19.27 1.26 6.16
C THR A 83 18.39 2.49 6.29
N VAL A 84 18.63 3.32 7.31
CA VAL A 84 17.91 4.58 7.52
C VAL A 84 18.13 5.53 6.34
N GLN A 85 19.39 5.77 5.94
CA GLN A 85 19.70 6.62 4.79
C GLN A 85 19.02 6.15 3.50
N ARG A 86 19.03 4.83 3.24
CA ARG A 86 18.37 4.25 2.07
C ARG A 86 16.85 4.42 2.12
N ALA A 87 16.26 4.24 3.30
CA ALA A 87 14.82 4.41 3.51
C ALA A 87 14.40 5.86 3.33
N LEU A 88 15.14 6.82 3.90
CA LEU A 88 14.93 8.26 3.71
C LEU A 88 15.01 8.66 2.24
N LYS A 89 16.08 8.27 1.54
CA LYS A 89 16.24 8.55 0.11
C LYS A 89 15.05 8.03 -0.71
N LYS A 90 14.58 6.81 -0.40
CA LYS A 90 13.44 6.20 -1.08
C LYS A 90 12.14 6.93 -0.76
N ALA A 91 11.90 7.27 0.50
CA ALA A 91 10.71 8.00 0.93
C ALA A 91 10.62 9.39 0.28
N PHE A 92 11.74 10.14 0.23
CA PHE A 92 11.77 11.43 -0.46
C PHE A 92 11.59 11.29 -1.98
N SER A 93 12.14 10.24 -2.60
CA SER A 93 11.90 10.00 -4.03
C SER A 93 10.44 9.61 -4.33
N GLU A 94 9.79 8.85 -3.45
CA GLU A 94 8.38 8.47 -3.59
C GLU A 94 7.46 9.67 -3.35
N ALA A 95 7.79 10.55 -2.39
CA ALA A 95 7.08 11.81 -2.18
C ALA A 95 7.14 12.72 -3.41
N ALA A 96 8.33 12.85 -4.02
CA ALA A 96 8.50 13.64 -5.26
C ALA A 96 7.71 13.06 -6.45
N ASN A 97 7.55 11.74 -6.52
CA ASN A 97 6.78 11.10 -7.60
C ASN A 97 5.26 11.26 -7.43
N MET A 98 4.75 11.48 -6.21
CA MET A 98 3.32 11.63 -5.95
C MET A 98 2.79 13.03 -6.32
N GLU A 99 3.68 14.01 -6.55
CA GLU A 99 3.31 15.33 -7.07
C GLU A 99 2.98 15.32 -8.57
N VAL A 100 3.29 14.23 -9.28
CA VAL A 100 3.11 14.12 -10.74
C VAL A 100 1.75 13.52 -11.14
N THR A 101 1.03 12.85 -10.24
CA THR A 101 -0.23 12.14 -10.54
C THR A 101 -1.50 12.88 -10.09
N GLY A 102 -1.43 14.20 -9.96
CA GLY A 102 -2.51 15.08 -9.49
C GLY A 102 -3.11 16.00 -10.57
N HIS A 103 -3.21 15.53 -11.81
CA HIS A 103 -4.03 16.17 -12.84
C HIS A 103 -4.69 15.08 -13.67
N GLU A 104 -5.98 14.85 -13.42
CA GLU A 104 -7.08 14.78 -14.40
C GLU A 104 -8.40 14.48 -13.69
#